data_AF-A0A7D3X209-F1
#
_entry.id   AF-A0A7D3X209-F1
#
_cell.length_a   1.000
_cell.length_b   1.000
_cell.length_c   1.000
_cell.angle_alpha   90.00
_cell.angle_beta   90.00
_cell.angle_gamma   90.00
#
_symmetry.space_group_name_H-M   'P 1'
#
loop_
_entity.id
_entity.type
_entity.pdbx_description
1 polymer ?
#
loop_
_entity_poly.entity_id
_entity_poly.type
_entity_poly.pdbx_seq_one_letter_code
_entity_poly.pdbx_strand_id
1 'polypeptide(L)'
;MRLARSLRTMGLLLASGWLGACSGAHESTQTATAVHAGAAPTTNVPALVGLSIDDLYSRLGAKQPLPVSLANAAEVLSAVNQATKQDSLATFKTGGLTLIANFNASTRQVRDLLLLGHHEDSLMARATLRSSATQYLVLPVFASNRPNYLLGLRIVPIN
;
A
#
# COMPACT_ATOMS: atom_id res chain seq x y z
N MET A 1 -58.12 45.86 2.74
CA MET A 1 -59.12 46.35 3.73
C MET A 1 -59.52 45.18 4.62
N ARG A 2 -59.53 45.43 5.94
CA ARG A 2 -59.74 44.48 7.05
C ARG A 2 -61.22 44.07 7.19
N LEU A 3 -61.48 42.84 7.65
CA LEU A 3 -62.60 42.42 8.54
C LEU A 3 -62.43 40.89 8.76
N ALA A 4 -61.90 40.36 9.87
CA ALA A 4 -62.28 40.39 11.29
C ALA A 4 -63.48 39.49 11.67
N ARG A 5 -63.25 38.66 12.73
CA ARG A 5 -64.21 37.94 13.62
C ARG A 5 -64.85 36.65 13.06
N SER A 6 -65.14 35.59 13.82
CA SER A 6 -65.20 35.28 15.27
C SER A 6 -65.41 33.76 15.43
N LEU A 7 -64.56 33.04 16.16
CA LEU A 7 -64.80 32.40 17.48
C LEU A 7 -65.95 31.37 17.60
N ARG A 8 -65.60 30.08 17.84
CA ARG A 8 -66.12 29.19 18.91
C ARG A 8 -65.50 27.78 18.77
N THR A 9 -64.50 27.43 19.58
CA THR A 9 -64.56 26.61 20.82
C THR A 9 -65.17 25.20 20.72
N MET A 10 -64.33 24.24 21.16
CA MET A 10 -64.65 23.10 22.04
C MET A 10 -64.90 21.73 21.40
N GLY A 11 -64.00 20.78 21.70
CA GLY A 11 -64.19 19.36 21.39
C GLY A 11 -62.91 18.53 21.50
N LEU A 12 -62.30 18.50 22.69
CA LEU A 12 -61.25 17.54 23.07
C LEU A 12 -61.88 16.15 23.25
N LEU A 13 -61.41 15.13 22.52
CA LEU A 13 -61.48 13.69 22.88
C LEU A 13 -60.57 12.92 21.90
N LEU A 14 -59.37 12.52 22.34
CA LEU A 14 -59.06 11.16 22.82
C LEU A 14 -59.14 10.09 21.71
N ALA A 15 -57.97 9.59 21.31
CA ALA A 15 -57.59 8.17 21.44
C ALA A 15 -56.56 7.77 20.37
N SER A 16 -55.35 7.51 20.85
CA SER A 16 -54.50 6.37 20.49
C SER A 16 -54.72 5.69 19.13
N GLY A 17 -53.79 5.97 18.22
CA GLY A 17 -53.48 5.13 17.07
C GLY A 17 -51.97 5.04 16.89
N TRP A 18 -51.32 4.17 17.66
CA TRP A 18 -50.00 3.66 17.28
C TRP A 18 -50.17 2.74 16.08
N LEU A 19 -49.26 2.88 15.11
CA LEU A 19 -48.72 1.87 14.17
C LEU A 19 -48.69 2.43 12.74
N GLY A 20 -47.49 2.57 12.19
CA GLY A 20 -47.29 2.44 10.74
C GLY A 20 -46.30 3.40 10.12
N ALA A 21 -45.09 2.87 9.87
CA ALA A 21 -44.22 3.19 8.75
C ALA A 21 -43.47 4.53 8.76
N CYS A 22 -42.35 4.57 9.50
CA CYS A 22 -41.16 5.30 9.07
C CYS A 22 -40.61 4.65 7.78
N SER A 23 -41.13 4.99 6.61
CA SER A 23 -40.43 4.72 5.34
C SER A 23 -39.31 5.73 5.17
N GLY A 24 -38.28 5.61 6.02
CA GLY A 24 -36.95 6.09 5.70
C GLY A 24 -36.25 4.96 4.98
N ALA A 25 -36.26 4.97 3.65
CA ALA A 25 -35.33 4.18 2.86
C ALA A 25 -33.93 4.74 3.15
N HIS A 26 -33.32 4.29 4.24
CA HIS A 26 -31.89 4.39 4.41
C HIS A 26 -31.34 3.20 3.63
N GLU A 27 -30.99 3.42 2.37
CA GLU A 27 -29.92 2.64 1.79
C GLU A 27 -28.76 2.78 2.77
N SER A 28 -28.46 1.70 3.49
CA SER A 28 -27.14 1.54 4.07
C SER A 28 -26.20 1.57 2.88
N THR A 29 -25.70 2.76 2.56
CA THR A 29 -24.41 2.93 1.89
C THR A 29 -23.43 2.29 2.86
N GLN A 30 -23.37 0.97 2.80
CA GLN A 30 -22.26 0.19 3.28
C GLN A 30 -21.16 0.58 2.31
N THR A 31 -20.57 1.76 2.57
CA THR A 31 -19.18 2.01 2.26
C THR A 31 -18.47 0.92 3.05
N ALA A 32 -18.38 -0.26 2.46
CA ALA A 32 -17.38 -1.23 2.79
C ALA A 32 -16.07 -0.56 2.39
N THR A 33 -15.64 0.43 3.18
CA THR A 33 -14.23 0.57 3.48
C THR A 33 -13.93 -0.73 4.20
N ALA A 34 -13.65 -1.77 3.41
CA ALA A 34 -12.90 -2.92 3.87
C ALA A 34 -11.56 -2.33 4.29
N VAL A 35 -11.50 -1.77 5.49
CA VAL A 35 -10.27 -1.58 6.21
C VAL A 35 -9.85 -3.00 6.54
N HIS A 36 -9.26 -3.67 5.55
CA HIS A 36 -8.36 -4.77 5.81
C HIS A 36 -7.45 -4.23 6.89
N ALA A 37 -7.47 -4.87 8.05
CA ALA A 37 -6.60 -4.51 9.16
C ALA A 37 -5.16 -4.59 8.64
N GLY A 38 -4.68 -3.47 8.12
CA GLY A 38 -3.41 -3.38 7.43
C GLY A 38 -2.35 -3.75 8.44
N ALA A 39 -1.46 -4.65 8.05
CA ALA A 39 -0.33 -4.99 8.90
C ALA A 39 0.37 -3.70 9.35
N ALA A 40 0.64 -3.58 10.66
CA ALA A 40 1.18 -2.35 11.23
C ALA A 40 2.47 -1.93 10.51
N PRO A 41 2.71 -0.61 10.29
CA PRO A 41 3.95 -0.14 9.69
C PRO A 41 5.16 -0.64 10.48
N THR A 42 6.12 -1.23 9.79
CA THR A 42 7.37 -1.72 10.38
C THR A 42 8.61 -1.05 9.81
N THR A 43 8.50 -0.38 8.65
CA THR A 43 9.58 0.38 8.04
C THR A 43 9.03 1.48 7.11
N ASN A 44 9.84 2.50 6.85
CA ASN A 44 9.54 3.60 5.96
C ASN A 44 10.38 3.47 4.68
N VAL A 45 9.93 2.65 3.73
CA VAL A 45 10.61 2.47 2.43
C VAL A 45 10.63 3.76 1.60
N PRO A 46 9.59 4.62 1.58
CA PRO A 46 9.66 5.91 0.89
C PRO A 46 10.92 6.73 1.22
N ALA A 47 11.38 6.72 2.47
CA ALA A 47 12.58 7.44 2.89
C ALA A 47 13.90 6.83 2.41
N LEU A 48 13.85 5.68 1.73
CA LEU A 48 15.00 4.97 1.15
C LEU A 48 15.06 5.13 -0.37
N VAL A 49 13.97 5.57 -1.00
CA VAL A 49 13.89 5.78 -2.45
C VAL A 49 14.81 6.94 -2.85
N GLY A 50 15.58 6.73 -3.92
CA GLY A 50 16.51 7.75 -4.45
C GLY A 50 17.82 7.90 -3.70
N LEU A 51 18.05 7.11 -2.64
CA LEU A 51 19.33 7.10 -1.92
C LEU A 51 20.44 6.41 -2.71
N SER A 52 21.69 6.77 -2.42
CA SER A 52 22.84 5.98 -2.89
C SER A 52 22.93 4.67 -2.13
N ILE A 53 23.63 3.68 -2.68
CA ILE A 53 23.86 2.41 -1.98
C ILE A 53 24.75 2.61 -0.74
N ASP A 54 25.59 3.65 -0.68
CA ASP A 54 26.36 4.02 0.53
C ASP A 54 25.44 4.55 1.64
N ASP A 55 24.44 5.36 1.29
CA ASP A 55 23.43 5.83 2.26
C ASP A 55 22.57 4.68 2.76
N LEU A 56 22.26 3.70 1.91
CA LEU A 56 21.56 2.50 2.35
C LEU A 56 22.40 1.69 3.34
N TYR A 57 23.71 1.53 3.11
CA TYR A 57 24.58 0.90 4.10
C TYR A 57 24.60 1.66 5.42
N SER A 58 24.67 2.98 5.36
CA SER A 58 24.66 3.84 6.55
C SER A 58 23.36 3.71 7.36
N ARG A 59 22.22 3.55 6.68
CA ARG A 59 20.89 3.48 7.32
C ARG A 59 20.48 2.07 7.73
N LEU A 60 20.81 1.07 6.93
CA LEU A 60 20.31 -0.31 7.07
C LEU A 60 21.38 -1.28 7.58
N GLY A 61 22.63 -0.83 7.69
CA GLY A 61 23.76 -1.65 8.08
C GLY A 61 24.31 -2.50 6.94
N ALA A 62 25.11 -3.51 7.29
CA ALA A 62 25.80 -4.35 6.32
C ALA A 62 24.85 -5.18 5.45
N LYS A 63 25.26 -5.43 4.19
CA LYS A 63 24.52 -6.33 3.29
C LYS A 63 24.38 -7.72 3.90
N GLN A 64 23.25 -8.33 3.63
CA GLN A 64 22.93 -9.70 3.99
C GLN A 64 23.16 -10.63 2.79
N PRO A 65 23.38 -11.93 3.03
CA PRO A 65 23.33 -12.94 1.98
C PRO A 65 21.97 -12.90 1.26
N LEU A 66 21.98 -13.12 -0.05
CA LEU A 66 20.75 -13.27 -0.81
C LEU A 66 20.05 -14.57 -0.33
N PRO A 67 18.73 -14.57 -0.07
CA PRO A 67 18.07 -15.78 0.42
C PRO A 67 18.18 -16.94 -0.57
N VAL A 68 18.30 -18.17 -0.07
CA VAL A 68 18.47 -19.37 -0.91
C VAL A 68 17.26 -19.66 -1.81
N SER A 69 16.06 -19.26 -1.38
CA SER A 69 14.83 -19.31 -2.21
C SER A 69 14.89 -18.37 -3.42
N LEU A 70 15.85 -17.45 -3.41
CA LEU A 70 16.16 -16.47 -4.45
C LEU A 70 17.51 -16.78 -5.13
N ALA A 71 18.15 -17.91 -4.77
CA ALA A 71 19.45 -18.33 -5.29
C ALA A 71 19.42 -18.81 -6.74
N ASN A 72 18.22 -19.09 -7.30
CA ASN A 72 18.02 -19.02 -8.74
C ASN A 72 18.04 -17.53 -9.13
N ALA A 73 19.23 -16.93 -9.05
CA ALA A 73 19.46 -15.50 -9.21
C ALA A 73 18.85 -14.96 -10.51
N ALA A 74 18.71 -15.80 -11.55
CA ALA A 74 18.02 -15.48 -12.80
C ALA A 74 16.54 -15.07 -12.64
N GLU A 75 15.81 -15.63 -11.68
CA GLU A 75 14.38 -15.37 -11.46
C GLU A 75 14.14 -14.08 -10.66
N VAL A 76 15.09 -13.73 -9.79
CA VAL A 76 15.15 -12.42 -9.12
C VAL A 76 15.64 -11.36 -10.08
N LEU A 77 16.64 -11.69 -10.90
CA LEU A 77 17.17 -10.80 -11.91
C LEU A 77 16.09 -10.51 -12.95
N SER A 78 15.31 -11.48 -13.45
CA SER A 78 14.18 -11.22 -14.36
C SER A 78 13.07 -10.38 -13.70
N ALA A 79 12.80 -10.61 -12.41
CA ALA A 79 11.85 -9.88 -11.58
C ALA A 79 12.27 -8.42 -11.30
N VAL A 80 13.55 -8.19 -11.04
CA VAL A 80 14.12 -6.90 -10.64
C VAL A 80 14.59 -6.10 -11.85
N ASN A 81 14.97 -6.76 -12.94
CA ASN A 81 15.84 -6.15 -13.94
C ASN A 81 15.83 -6.85 -15.32
N GLN A 82 15.63 -6.06 -16.37
CA GLN A 82 16.31 -6.31 -17.65
C GLN A 82 17.80 -5.97 -17.46
N ALA A 83 18.50 -6.73 -16.61
CA ALA A 83 19.77 -6.32 -15.97
C ALA A 83 20.78 -5.82 -17.00
N THR A 84 21.15 -4.55 -16.89
CA THR A 84 22.27 -4.03 -17.68
C THR A 84 23.57 -4.56 -17.07
N LYS A 85 24.60 -4.79 -17.89
CA LYS A 85 25.89 -5.37 -17.46
C LYS A 85 26.58 -4.63 -16.29
N GLN A 86 26.13 -3.42 -15.93
CA GLN A 86 26.74 -2.57 -14.89
C GLN A 86 25.98 -2.57 -13.56
N ASP A 87 24.84 -3.27 -13.49
CA ASP A 87 24.02 -3.28 -12.29
C ASP A 87 24.52 -4.33 -11.27
N SER A 88 24.32 -4.05 -10.00
CA SER A 88 24.70 -4.88 -8.87
C SER A 88 23.58 -4.92 -7.84
N LEU A 89 23.56 -6.00 -7.06
CA LEU A 89 22.53 -6.24 -6.06
C LEU A 89 23.10 -6.19 -4.64
N ALA A 90 22.36 -5.59 -3.73
CA ALA A 90 22.60 -5.67 -2.29
C ALA A 90 21.31 -6.05 -1.56
N THR A 91 21.40 -6.92 -0.56
CA THR A 91 20.24 -7.34 0.23
C THR A 91 20.34 -6.77 1.63
N PHE A 92 19.23 -6.29 2.18
CA PHE A 92 19.11 -5.70 3.50
C PHE A 92 17.91 -6.28 4.24
N LYS A 93 17.91 -6.15 5.56
CA LYS A 93 16.75 -6.40 6.41
C LYS A 93 16.29 -5.09 7.02
N THR A 94 14.99 -4.81 6.97
CA THR A 94 14.41 -3.60 7.54
C THR A 94 12.97 -3.86 7.95
N GLY A 95 12.58 -3.52 9.19
CA GLY A 95 11.22 -3.74 9.67
C GLY A 95 10.72 -5.20 9.56
N GLY A 96 11.61 -6.19 9.69
CA GLY A 96 11.28 -7.60 9.47
C GLY A 96 10.92 -7.96 8.02
N LEU A 97 11.28 -7.10 7.06
CA LEU A 97 11.15 -7.33 5.62
C LEU A 97 12.54 -7.51 5.00
N THR A 98 12.58 -8.16 3.84
CA THR A 98 13.81 -8.28 3.04
C THR A 98 13.73 -7.29 1.89
N LEU A 99 14.73 -6.43 1.80
CA LEU A 99 14.85 -5.40 0.78
C LEU A 99 16.05 -5.73 -0.11
N ILE A 100 15.87 -5.78 -1.41
CA ILE A 100 16.94 -5.91 -2.39
C ILE A 100 17.08 -4.56 -3.10
N ALA A 101 18.26 -3.97 -3.06
CA ALA A 101 18.58 -2.78 -3.82
C ALA A 101 19.28 -3.17 -5.12
N ASN A 102 18.73 -2.70 -6.23
CA ASN A 102 19.38 -2.70 -7.53
C ASN A 102 20.10 -1.37 -7.73
N PHE A 103 21.41 -1.38 -7.95
CA PHE A 103 22.19 -0.15 -8.07
C PHE A 103 23.24 -0.27 -9.17
N ASN A 104 23.60 0.87 -9.75
CA ASN A 104 24.69 0.93 -10.70
C ASN A 104 26.04 0.92 -9.95
N ALA A 105 26.88 -0.08 -10.23
CA ALA A 105 28.13 -0.29 -9.48
C ALA A 105 29.13 0.87 -9.63
N SER A 106 29.12 1.55 -10.79
CA SER A 106 30.05 2.65 -11.09
C SER A 106 29.64 3.96 -10.42
N THR A 107 28.35 4.30 -10.44
CA THR A 107 27.83 5.59 -9.91
C THR A 107 27.35 5.49 -8.46
N ARG A 108 27.27 4.29 -7.89
CA ARG A 108 26.73 4.03 -6.55
C ARG A 108 25.25 4.46 -6.38
N GLN A 109 24.54 4.75 -7.47
CA GLN A 109 23.14 5.16 -7.43
C GLN A 109 22.20 3.96 -7.45
N VAL A 110 21.23 3.95 -6.53
CA VAL A 110 20.16 2.93 -6.50
C VAL A 110 19.14 3.27 -7.59
N ARG A 111 18.85 2.29 -8.43
CA ARG A 111 17.89 2.39 -9.53
C ARG A 111 16.49 2.02 -9.10
N ASP A 112 16.36 0.96 -8.31
CA ASP A 112 15.10 0.51 -7.77
C ASP A 112 15.32 -0.39 -6.55
N LEU A 113 14.23 -0.61 -5.82
CA LEU A 113 14.19 -1.44 -4.64
C LEU A 113 13.14 -2.55 -4.85
N LEU A 114 13.47 -3.79 -4.51
CA LEU A 114 12.53 -4.90 -4.43
C LEU A 114 12.30 -5.28 -2.98
N LEU A 115 11.06 -5.14 -2.51
CA LEU A 115 10.60 -5.58 -1.22
C LEU A 115 9.96 -6.96 -1.34
N LEU A 116 10.52 -7.96 -0.67
CA LEU A 116 10.09 -9.34 -0.82
C LEU A 116 8.92 -9.70 0.09
N GLY A 117 7.96 -10.43 -0.47
CA GLY A 117 6.82 -11.01 0.23
C GLY A 117 5.69 -11.39 -0.71
N HIS A 118 4.73 -12.17 -0.21
CA HIS A 118 3.70 -12.81 -1.04
C HIS A 118 2.33 -12.15 -0.95
N HIS A 119 2.19 -11.06 -0.18
CA HIS A 119 0.92 -10.36 0.03
C HIS A 119 1.12 -8.86 -0.17
N GLU A 120 0.57 -8.32 -1.26
CA GLU A 120 0.73 -6.91 -1.65
C GLU A 120 0.28 -5.95 -0.55
N ASP A 121 -0.95 -6.07 -0.06
CA ASP A 121 -1.50 -5.16 0.97
C ASP A 121 -0.66 -5.15 2.25
N SER A 122 -0.15 -6.31 2.65
CA SER A 122 0.72 -6.42 3.83
C SER A 122 2.05 -5.72 3.60
N LEU A 123 2.65 -5.87 2.42
CA LEU A 123 3.88 -5.19 2.05
C LEU A 123 3.67 -3.67 1.96
N MET A 124 2.59 -3.23 1.31
CA MET A 124 2.24 -1.82 1.20
C MET A 124 2.09 -1.18 2.58
N ALA A 125 1.32 -1.81 3.48
CA ALA A 125 1.06 -1.30 4.83
C ALA A 125 2.34 -1.29 5.69
N ARG A 126 3.08 -2.41 5.74
CA ARG A 126 4.29 -2.54 6.57
C ARG A 126 5.42 -1.62 6.12
N ALA A 127 5.53 -1.35 4.82
CA ALA A 127 6.56 -0.50 4.24
C ALA A 127 6.16 0.98 4.11
N THR A 128 4.96 1.35 4.57
CA THR A 128 4.39 2.71 4.45
C THR A 128 4.34 3.18 2.99
N LEU A 129 4.11 2.26 2.05
CA LEU A 129 4.01 2.57 0.63
C LEU A 129 2.62 3.04 0.26
N ARG A 130 2.54 3.88 -0.78
CA ARG A 130 1.29 4.39 -1.34
C ARG A 130 1.31 4.25 -2.86
N SER A 131 0.25 3.72 -3.44
CA SER A 131 0.10 3.59 -4.89
C SER A 131 0.01 4.93 -5.60
N SER A 132 -0.47 5.97 -4.91
CA SER A 132 -0.59 7.35 -5.40
C SER A 132 0.58 8.26 -5.02
N ALA A 133 1.75 7.70 -4.71
CA ALA A 133 2.93 8.50 -4.42
C ALA A 133 3.44 9.21 -5.68
N THR A 134 3.91 10.45 -5.52
CA THR A 134 4.44 11.27 -6.64
C THR A 134 5.93 11.04 -6.90
N GLN A 135 6.65 10.43 -5.96
CA GLN A 135 8.11 10.28 -5.99
C GLN A 135 8.58 8.87 -6.38
N TYR A 136 7.65 7.91 -6.47
CA TYR A 136 7.95 6.54 -6.89
C TYR A 136 6.72 5.85 -7.47
N LEU A 137 6.97 4.82 -8.26
CA LEU A 137 6.00 3.83 -8.71
C LEU A 137 6.17 2.54 -7.91
N VAL A 138 5.05 1.89 -7.59
CA VAL A 138 5.04 0.54 -7.00
C VAL A 138 4.52 -0.43 -8.05
N LEU A 139 5.29 -1.47 -8.34
CA LEU A 139 4.98 -2.49 -9.34
C LEU A 139 4.98 -3.87 -8.69
N PRO A 140 3.90 -4.66 -8.80
CA PRO A 140 3.92 -6.04 -8.34
C PRO A 140 4.85 -6.87 -9.20
N VAL A 141 5.58 -7.77 -8.57
CA VAL A 141 6.57 -8.63 -9.22
C VAL A 141 6.18 -10.09 -9.01
N PHE A 142 5.92 -10.81 -10.10
CA PHE A 142 5.48 -12.20 -10.07
C PHE A 142 6.59 -13.15 -10.49
N ALA A 143 6.54 -14.38 -10.00
CA ALA A 143 7.50 -15.42 -10.37
C ALA A 143 7.36 -15.78 -11.86
N SER A 144 8.49 -15.91 -12.57
CA SER A 144 8.48 -16.22 -14.00
C SER A 144 7.91 -17.60 -14.30
N ASN A 145 8.09 -18.57 -13.39
CA ASN A 145 7.53 -19.92 -13.51
C ASN A 145 6.09 -20.05 -12.99
N ARG A 146 5.57 -19.03 -12.28
CA ARG A 146 4.26 -19.02 -11.63
C ARG A 146 3.66 -17.61 -11.69
N PRO A 147 2.98 -17.23 -12.79
CA PRO A 147 2.56 -15.85 -13.04
C PRO A 147 1.56 -15.29 -12.02
N ASN A 148 0.88 -16.15 -11.26
CA ASN A 148 -0.03 -15.74 -10.19
C ASN A 148 0.63 -15.73 -8.79
N TYR A 149 1.95 -15.95 -8.71
CA TYR A 149 2.69 -15.99 -7.46
C TYR A 149 3.48 -14.71 -7.27
N LEU A 150 3.01 -13.83 -6.37
CA LEU A 150 3.68 -12.60 -6.03
C LEU A 150 5.01 -12.91 -5.30
N LEU A 151 6.11 -12.39 -5.83
CA LEU A 151 7.44 -12.42 -5.20
C LEU A 151 7.66 -11.20 -4.30
N GLY A 152 7.10 -10.06 -4.67
CA GLY A 152 7.26 -8.82 -3.93
C GLY A 152 6.78 -7.60 -4.69
N LEU A 153 7.15 -6.43 -4.18
CA LEU A 153 6.86 -5.13 -4.77
C LEU A 153 8.17 -4.46 -5.18
N ARG A 154 8.24 -4.02 -6.43
CA ARG A 154 9.33 -3.18 -6.94
C ARG A 154 8.95 -1.71 -6.80
N ILE A 155 9.84 -0.92 -6.21
CA ILE A 155 9.69 0.50 -5.99
C ILE A 155 10.69 1.20 -6.90
N VAL A 156 10.18 1.94 -7.88
CA VAL A 156 10.99 2.66 -8.88
C VAL A 156 10.86 4.16 -8.62
N PRO A 157 11.96 4.88 -8.35
CA PRO A 157 11.96 6.34 -8.27
C PRO A 157 11.38 6.98 -9.54
N ILE A 158 10.56 8.02 -9.39
CA ILE A 158 10.12 8.89 -10.49
C ILE A 158 11.06 10.08 -10.49
N ASN A 159 11.98 10.13 -11.44
CA ASN A 159 13.01 11.16 -11.58
C ASN A 159 12.79 11.94 -12.87
#